data_AF-A0A353ZUV8-F1
#
_entry.id   AF-A0A353ZUV8-F1
#
_cell.length_a   1.000
_cell.length_b   1.000
_cell.length_c   1.000
_cell.angle_alpha   90.00
_cell.angle_beta   90.00
_cell.angle_gamma   90.00
#
_symmetry.space_group_name_H-M   'P 1'
#
loop_
_entity.id
_entity.type
_entity.pdbx_description
1 polymer ?
#
loop_
_entity_poly.entity_id
_entity_poly.type
_entity_poly.pdbx_seq_one_letter_code
_entity_poly.pdbx_strand_id
1 'polypeptide(L)'
;GGDTDRLLALAAAVESDSEHPVARAIVRAANQRNLAIPDATGFSSLTGRGVRATVDGRTVHVGGPALLRELGAVEPEPLARSTRTWMDRGAAVLHVIDGNSVLGAVSLEDAVRPESRQAVAALQNRGIKVAMITGDARQVAQAVAEELHIDEVFAEVLPADKDKKVAELQARGMKVAMVGDGVNDSPALARAEVGIAIGAGTDVAMESA
;
A
#
# COMPACT_ATOMS: atom_id res chain seq x y z
N GLY A 1 -13.27 19.26 -5.30
CA GLY A 1 -13.88 18.35 -6.27
C GLY A 1 -13.06 18.25 -7.55
N GLY A 2 -12.80 19.35 -8.26
CA GLY A 2 -12.15 19.29 -9.58
C GLY A 2 -10.63 19.11 -9.62
N ASP A 3 -9.89 19.58 -8.61
CA ASP A 3 -8.42 19.63 -8.69
C ASP A 3 -7.76 18.25 -8.51
N THR A 4 -8.22 17.46 -7.54
CA THR A 4 -7.69 16.12 -7.25
C THR A 4 -8.02 15.09 -8.33
N ASP A 5 -9.21 15.14 -8.92
CA ASP A 5 -9.59 14.22 -9.98
C ASP A 5 -8.89 14.58 -11.30
N ARG A 6 -8.70 15.88 -11.60
CA ARG A 6 -7.88 16.29 -12.75
C ARG A 6 -6.42 15.88 -12.56
N LEU A 7 -5.88 16.02 -11.36
CA LEU A 7 -4.52 15.56 -11.03
C LEU A 7 -4.37 14.05 -11.25
N LEU A 8 -5.33 13.26 -10.78
CA LEU A 8 -5.32 11.81 -10.95
C LEU A 8 -5.46 11.41 -12.43
N ALA A 9 -6.33 12.06 -13.19
CA ALA A 9 -6.46 11.84 -14.63
C ALA A 9 -5.15 12.18 -15.38
N LEU A 10 -4.49 13.26 -14.99
CA LEU A 10 -3.20 13.65 -15.56
C LEU A 10 -2.09 12.65 -15.23
N ALA A 11 -2.02 12.19 -13.97
CA ALA A 11 -1.09 11.14 -13.57
C ALA A 11 -1.33 9.84 -14.35
N ALA A 12 -2.60 9.43 -14.49
CA ALA A 12 -2.98 8.26 -15.25
C ALA A 12 -2.60 8.37 -16.74
N ALA A 13 -2.76 9.55 -17.35
CA ALA A 13 -2.36 9.78 -18.73
C ALA A 13 -0.85 9.55 -18.92
N VAL A 14 -0.02 10.15 -18.06
CA VAL A 14 1.44 9.99 -18.12
C VAL A 14 1.88 8.54 -17.86
N GLU A 15 1.17 7.83 -16.99
CA GLU A 15 1.46 6.45 -16.60
C GLU A 15 0.82 5.39 -17.53
N SER A 16 0.04 5.77 -18.54
CA SER A 16 -0.75 4.84 -19.36
C SER A 16 0.09 3.81 -20.13
N ASP A 17 1.29 4.20 -20.57
CA ASP A 17 2.22 3.34 -21.31
C ASP A 17 3.24 2.62 -20.40
N SER A 18 3.14 2.80 -19.07
CA SER A 18 4.05 2.21 -18.10
C SER A 18 3.58 0.83 -17.64
N GLU A 19 4.46 -0.17 -17.70
CA GLU A 19 4.14 -1.53 -17.24
C GLU A 19 4.28 -1.71 -15.72
N HIS A 20 4.73 -0.67 -15.01
CA HIS A 20 5.02 -0.76 -13.57
C HIS A 20 3.72 -1.00 -12.76
N PRO A 21 3.74 -1.84 -11.70
CA PRO A 21 2.55 -2.09 -10.88
C PRO A 21 1.89 -0.83 -10.32
N VAL A 22 2.70 0.17 -9.95
CA VAL A 22 2.25 1.50 -9.50
C VAL A 22 1.47 2.25 -10.59
N ALA A 23 1.95 2.25 -11.83
CA ALA A 23 1.28 2.86 -12.97
C ALA A 23 -0.11 2.24 -13.19
N ARG A 24 -0.17 0.90 -13.19
CA ARG A 24 -1.42 0.15 -13.30
C ARG A 24 -2.40 0.49 -12.18
N ALA A 25 -1.92 0.73 -10.97
CA ALA A 25 -2.76 1.13 -9.84
C ALA A 25 -3.35 2.53 -10.05
N ILE A 26 -2.55 3.50 -10.52
CA ILE A 26 -3.00 4.88 -10.82
C ILE A 26 -4.05 4.86 -11.95
N VAL A 27 -3.75 4.20 -13.07
CA VAL A 27 -4.65 4.10 -14.21
C VAL A 27 -5.96 3.42 -13.82
N ARG A 28 -5.89 2.32 -13.05
CA ARG A 28 -7.08 1.64 -12.51
C ARG A 28 -7.91 2.57 -11.63
N ALA A 29 -7.28 3.34 -10.75
CA ALA A 29 -7.97 4.27 -9.86
C ALA A 29 -8.71 5.38 -10.64
N ALA A 30 -8.09 5.93 -11.69
CA ALA A 30 -8.73 6.91 -12.56
C ALA A 30 -9.93 6.31 -13.30
N ASN A 31 -9.79 5.09 -13.84
CA ASN A 31 -10.88 4.38 -14.52
C ASN A 31 -12.04 4.03 -13.59
N GLN A 32 -11.77 3.57 -12.36
CA GLN A 32 -12.81 3.26 -11.37
C GLN A 32 -13.64 4.49 -10.98
N ARG A 33 -13.05 5.69 -11.05
CA ARG A 33 -13.72 6.97 -10.84
C ARG A 33 -14.39 7.52 -12.10
N ASN A 34 -14.35 6.79 -13.22
CA ASN A 34 -14.86 7.21 -14.53
C ASN A 34 -14.30 8.57 -14.98
N LEU A 35 -13.02 8.82 -14.74
CA LEU A 35 -12.38 10.07 -15.12
C LEU A 35 -12.05 10.08 -16.62
N ALA A 36 -12.17 11.24 -17.24
CA ALA A 36 -11.67 11.47 -18.60
C ALA A 36 -10.14 11.59 -18.56
N ILE A 37 -9.44 10.50 -18.91
CA ILE A 37 -7.99 10.47 -19.02
C ILE A 37 -7.60 11.09 -20.37
N PRO A 38 -6.82 12.19 -20.38
CA PRO A 38 -6.37 12.81 -21.63
C PRO A 38 -5.34 11.93 -22.34
N ASP A 39 -5.22 12.08 -23.66
CA ASP A 39 -4.19 11.38 -24.44
C ASP A 39 -2.80 11.88 -24.06
N ALA A 40 -1.85 10.95 -23.95
CA ALA A 40 -0.44 11.23 -23.72
C ALA A 40 0.38 10.75 -24.92
N THR A 41 1.44 11.48 -25.25
CA THR A 41 2.39 11.09 -26.30
C THR A 41 3.83 11.27 -25.85
N GLY A 42 4.78 10.63 -26.52
CA GLY A 42 6.20 10.78 -26.19
C GLY A 42 6.56 10.25 -24.81
N PHE A 43 5.92 9.16 -24.38
CA PHE A 43 6.23 8.49 -23.13
C PHE A 43 7.73 8.16 -23.02
N SER A 44 8.29 8.38 -21.83
CA SER A 44 9.68 8.07 -21.53
C SER A 44 9.83 7.69 -20.06
N SER A 45 10.38 6.50 -19.83
CA SER A 45 10.73 6.03 -18.50
C SER A 45 12.04 6.66 -18.02
N LEU A 46 12.02 7.17 -16.79
CA LEU A 46 13.18 7.71 -16.08
C LEU A 46 13.57 6.71 -15.00
N THR A 47 14.40 5.72 -15.37
CA THR A 47 14.79 4.59 -14.50
C THR A 47 15.13 5.05 -13.09
N GLY A 48 14.45 4.48 -12.09
CA GLY A 48 14.64 4.76 -10.67
C GLY A 48 14.06 6.09 -10.16
N ARG A 49 13.37 6.86 -11.00
CA ARG A 49 12.90 8.22 -10.67
C ARG A 49 11.42 8.43 -10.97
N GLY A 50 10.93 7.92 -12.09
CA GLY A 50 9.55 8.08 -12.52
C GLY A 50 9.39 7.95 -14.03
N VAL A 51 8.41 8.65 -14.57
CA VAL A 51 8.05 8.69 -15.99
C VAL A 51 7.74 10.12 -16.42
N ARG A 52 7.75 10.35 -17.73
CA ARG A 52 7.27 11.60 -18.33
C ARG A 52 6.53 11.33 -19.63
N ALA A 53 5.60 12.22 -19.96
CA ALA A 53 4.91 12.23 -21.24
C ALA A 53 4.43 13.65 -21.57
N THR A 54 4.00 13.85 -22.81
CA THR A 54 3.37 15.09 -23.26
C THR A 54 1.86 14.94 -23.23
N VAL A 55 1.19 15.77 -22.43
CA VAL A 55 -0.28 15.81 -22.30
C VAL A 55 -0.75 17.23 -22.60
N ASP A 56 -1.73 17.40 -23.48
CA ASP A 56 -2.24 18.72 -23.91
C ASP A 56 -1.11 19.70 -24.34
N GLY A 57 -0.06 19.17 -24.96
CA GLY A 57 1.11 19.94 -25.43
C GLY A 57 2.12 20.33 -24.34
N ARG A 58 1.98 19.82 -23.11
CA ARG A 58 2.89 20.10 -21.97
C ARG A 58 3.61 18.85 -21.52
N THR A 59 4.88 18.98 -21.17
CA THR A 59 5.66 17.87 -20.60
C THR A 59 5.35 17.72 -19.12
N VAL A 60 4.66 16.64 -18.79
CA VAL A 60 4.30 16.28 -17.42
C VAL A 60 5.15 15.11 -16.97
N HIS A 61 5.63 15.19 -15.73
CA HIS A 61 6.37 14.14 -15.08
C HIS A 61 5.57 13.56 -13.90
N VAL A 62 5.71 12.26 -13.69
CA VAL A 62 5.19 11.56 -12.51
C VAL A 62 6.33 10.78 -11.90
N GLY A 63 6.62 11.00 -10.61
CA GLY A 63 7.73 10.29 -9.97
C GLY A 63 7.90 10.59 -8.49
N GLY A 64 8.79 9.85 -7.85
CA GLY A 64 9.03 9.97 -6.42
C GLY A 64 9.92 11.17 -6.04
N PRO A 65 10.30 11.29 -4.74
CA PRO A 65 11.07 12.43 -4.23
C PRO A 65 12.44 12.65 -4.90
N ALA A 66 13.02 11.60 -5.48
CA ALA A 66 14.26 11.72 -6.27
C ALA A 66 14.07 12.60 -7.51
N LEU A 67 12.91 12.51 -8.17
CA LEU A 67 12.60 13.30 -9.35
C LEU A 67 12.40 14.78 -9.03
N LEU A 68 11.78 15.10 -7.88
CA LEU A 68 11.67 16.48 -7.41
C LEU A 68 13.05 17.13 -7.25
N ARG A 69 13.99 16.42 -6.61
CA ARG A 69 15.37 16.90 -6.41
C ARG A 69 16.09 17.13 -7.73
N GLU A 70 15.93 16.23 -8.69
CA GLU A 70 16.55 16.35 -10.02
C GLU A 70 16.02 17.54 -10.81
N LEU A 71 14.71 17.76 -10.79
CA LEU A 71 14.07 18.87 -11.49
C LEU A 71 14.22 20.21 -10.76
N GLY A 72 14.78 20.21 -9.53
CA GLY A 72 14.82 21.39 -8.67
C GLY A 72 13.42 21.91 -8.31
N ALA A 73 12.41 21.03 -8.34
CA ALA A 73 11.03 21.36 -8.05
C ALA A 73 10.81 21.38 -6.54
N VAL A 74 10.11 22.41 -6.06
CA VAL A 74 9.82 22.59 -4.63
C VAL A 74 8.34 22.35 -4.38
N GLU A 75 8.04 21.45 -3.45
CA GLU A 75 6.68 21.22 -3.01
C GLU A 75 6.12 22.46 -2.28
N PRO A 76 4.90 22.90 -2.60
CA PRO A 76 4.21 23.90 -1.79
C PRO A 76 4.04 23.42 -0.35
N GLU A 77 4.25 24.29 0.64
CA GLU A 77 4.24 23.89 2.06
C GLU A 77 2.99 23.12 2.52
N PRO A 78 1.75 23.45 2.07
CA PRO A 78 0.57 22.65 2.41
C PRO A 78 0.65 21.22 1.86
N LEU A 79 1.18 21.04 0.64
CA LEU A 79 1.37 19.72 0.04
C LEU A 79 2.47 18.96 0.78
N ALA A 80 3.60 19.63 1.07
CA ALA A 80 4.74 19.05 1.77
C ALA A 80 4.36 18.51 3.16
N ARG A 81 3.37 19.10 3.84
CA ARG A 81 2.83 18.55 5.10
C ARG A 81 2.07 17.24 4.87
N SER A 82 1.17 17.21 3.89
CA SER A 82 0.39 16.02 3.56
C SER A 82 1.28 14.87 3.08
N THR A 83 2.24 15.14 2.20
CA THR A 83 3.16 14.13 1.68
C THR A 83 4.08 13.58 2.75
N ARG A 84 4.56 14.41 3.70
CA ARG A 84 5.27 13.94 4.90
C ARG A 84 4.39 12.99 5.72
N THR A 85 3.14 13.37 6.02
CA THR A 85 2.22 12.49 6.77
C THR A 85 1.97 11.16 6.05
N TRP A 86 1.90 11.14 4.72
CA TRP A 86 1.78 9.91 3.93
C TRP A 86 3.05 9.06 3.98
N MET A 87 4.22 9.68 3.88
CA MET A 87 5.49 8.96 4.02
C MET A 87 5.69 8.38 5.43
N ASP A 88 5.27 9.11 6.46
CA ASP A 88 5.39 8.68 7.86
C ASP A 88 4.54 7.42 8.14
N ARG A 89 3.43 7.24 7.42
CA ARG A 89 2.62 6.00 7.42
C ARG A 89 3.08 4.97 6.39
N GLY A 90 4.25 5.16 5.77
CA GLY A 90 4.89 4.22 4.84
C GLY A 90 4.33 4.21 3.42
N ALA A 91 3.53 5.21 3.03
CA ALA A 91 3.02 5.31 1.68
C ALA A 91 4.14 5.60 0.68
N ALA A 92 4.05 5.00 -0.50
CA ALA A 92 4.80 5.50 -1.65
C ALA A 92 4.13 6.77 -2.16
N VAL A 93 4.89 7.87 -2.27
CA VAL A 93 4.37 9.15 -2.75
C VAL A 93 4.95 9.46 -4.13
N LEU A 94 4.08 9.75 -5.08
CA LEU A 94 4.43 10.20 -6.42
C LEU A 94 3.92 11.62 -6.65
N HIS A 95 4.78 12.50 -7.15
CA HIS A 95 4.46 13.88 -7.49
C HIS A 95 4.12 14.00 -8.96
N VAL A 96 3.13 14.83 -9.28
CA VAL A 96 2.77 15.21 -10.65
C VAL A 96 3.33 16.61 -10.90
N ILE A 97 4.15 16.75 -11.93
CA ILE A 97 4.99 17.93 -12.14
C ILE A 97 4.84 18.42 -13.58
N ASP A 98 4.49 19.69 -13.78
CA ASP A 98 4.47 20.37 -15.08
C ASP A 98 5.62 21.40 -15.12
N GLY A 99 6.62 21.13 -15.95
CA GLY A 99 7.89 21.86 -15.92
C GLY A 99 8.58 21.74 -14.57
N ASN A 100 8.67 22.85 -13.82
CA ASN A 100 9.21 22.90 -12.45
C ASN A 100 8.12 23.10 -11.39
N SER A 101 6.84 23.11 -11.78
CA SER A 101 5.72 23.31 -10.87
C SER A 101 5.16 21.98 -10.42
N VAL A 102 5.13 21.75 -9.09
CA VAL A 102 4.47 20.59 -8.50
C VAL A 102 2.96 20.85 -8.47
N LEU A 103 2.21 20.14 -9.30
CA LEU A 103 0.76 20.25 -9.39
C LEU A 103 0.06 19.53 -8.23
N GLY A 104 0.70 18.49 -7.69
CA GLY A 104 0.18 17.73 -6.57
C GLY A 104 0.92 16.41 -6.38
N ALA A 105 0.36 15.54 -5.55
CA ALA A 105 0.91 14.22 -5.29
C ALA A 105 -0.19 13.15 -5.14
N VAL A 106 0.17 11.91 -5.47
CA VAL A 106 -0.63 10.70 -5.33
C VAL A 106 0.08 9.80 -4.32
N SER A 107 -0.63 9.39 -3.27
CA SER A 107 -0.14 8.34 -2.37
C SER A 107 -0.60 6.97 -2.86
N LEU A 108 0.30 5.99 -2.79
CA LEU A 108 0.02 4.59 -3.03
C LEU A 108 0.27 3.81 -1.75
N GLU A 109 -0.76 3.09 -1.37
CA GLU A 109 -0.84 2.39 -0.11
C GLU A 109 -1.58 1.07 -0.31
N ASP A 110 -1.17 0.06 0.47
CA ASP A 110 -1.94 -1.17 0.56
C ASP A 110 -3.21 -0.89 1.34
N ALA A 111 -4.29 -0.67 0.60
CA ALA A 111 -5.59 -0.40 1.18
C ALA A 111 -6.05 -1.60 1.99
N VAL A 112 -6.48 -1.34 3.23
CA VAL A 112 -7.15 -2.38 4.00
C VAL A 112 -8.44 -2.77 3.28
N ARG A 113 -8.62 -4.08 3.08
CA ARG A 113 -9.82 -4.62 2.46
C ARG A 113 -11.04 -4.34 3.33
N PRO A 114 -12.17 -3.90 2.77
CA PRO A 114 -13.41 -3.69 3.54
C PRO A 114 -13.83 -4.92 4.35
N GLU A 115 -13.59 -6.11 3.81
CA GLU A 115 -13.87 -7.39 4.45
C GLU A 115 -12.99 -7.61 5.69
N SER A 116 -11.74 -7.11 5.70
CA SER A 116 -10.87 -7.19 6.88
C SER A 116 -11.48 -6.43 8.07
N ARG A 117 -12.04 -5.24 7.83
CA ARG A 117 -12.73 -4.46 8.87
C ARG A 117 -13.92 -5.22 9.46
N GLN A 118 -14.72 -5.84 8.61
CA GLN A 118 -15.88 -6.63 9.04
C GLN A 118 -15.44 -7.86 9.84
N ALA A 119 -14.39 -8.55 9.39
CA ALA A 119 -13.86 -9.73 10.05
C ALA A 119 -13.30 -9.41 11.46
N VAL A 120 -12.48 -8.37 11.58
CA VAL A 120 -11.90 -7.93 12.86
C VAL A 120 -13.02 -7.60 13.86
N ALA A 121 -13.98 -6.76 13.45
CA ALA A 121 -15.11 -6.39 14.30
C ALA A 121 -15.96 -7.61 14.71
N ALA A 122 -16.22 -8.55 13.80
CA ALA A 122 -16.98 -9.76 14.09
C ALA A 122 -16.28 -10.68 15.10
N LEU A 123 -14.95 -10.79 15.04
CA LEU A 123 -14.15 -11.55 16.01
C LEU A 123 -14.17 -10.88 17.38
N GLN A 124 -13.94 -9.56 17.43
CA GLN A 124 -13.94 -8.79 18.69
C GLN A 124 -15.31 -8.80 19.38
N ASN A 125 -16.41 -8.71 18.63
CA ASN A 125 -17.76 -8.83 19.16
C ASN A 125 -18.05 -10.21 19.80
N ARG A 126 -17.26 -11.23 19.48
CA ARG A 126 -17.32 -12.56 20.09
C ARG A 126 -16.34 -12.73 21.25
N GLY A 127 -15.68 -11.65 21.68
CA GLY A 127 -14.69 -11.64 22.74
C GLY A 127 -13.32 -12.19 22.31
N ILE A 128 -13.06 -12.30 21.00
CA ILE A 128 -11.77 -12.79 20.47
C ILE A 128 -10.86 -11.58 20.25
N LYS A 129 -9.66 -11.61 20.84
CA LYS A 129 -8.64 -10.60 20.59
C LYS A 129 -8.01 -10.82 19.22
N VAL A 130 -7.76 -9.72 18.51
CA VAL A 130 -7.11 -9.73 17.20
C VAL A 130 -5.73 -9.11 17.34
N ALA A 131 -4.70 -9.87 16.94
CA ALA A 131 -3.33 -9.38 16.85
C ALA A 131 -2.87 -9.37 15.39
N MET A 132 -2.10 -8.35 15.01
CA MET A 132 -1.47 -8.26 13.69
C MET A 132 0.02 -8.56 13.79
N ILE A 133 0.53 -9.41 12.89
CA ILE A 133 1.96 -9.71 12.76
C ILE A 133 2.38 -9.32 11.34
N THR A 134 3.25 -8.32 11.21
CA THR A 134 3.75 -7.83 9.91
C THR A 134 5.26 -7.59 9.93
N GLY A 135 5.88 -7.68 8.75
CA GLY A 135 7.26 -7.26 8.51
C GLY A 135 7.41 -5.77 8.24
N ASP A 136 6.29 -5.04 8.10
CA ASP A 136 6.30 -3.61 7.83
C ASP A 136 6.87 -2.81 9.01
N ALA A 137 7.34 -1.60 8.70
CA ALA A 137 7.79 -0.65 9.71
C ALA A 137 6.67 -0.35 10.71
N ARG A 138 7.07 -0.12 11.97
CA ARG A 138 6.12 0.06 13.09
C ARG A 138 5.05 1.11 12.82
N GLN A 139 5.39 2.21 12.16
CA GLN A 139 4.46 3.30 11.87
C GLN A 139 3.33 2.85 10.93
N VAL A 140 3.64 2.04 9.92
CA VAL A 140 2.66 1.49 8.96
C VAL A 140 1.71 0.55 9.67
N ALA A 141 2.29 -0.39 10.43
CA ALA A 141 1.52 -1.37 11.20
C ALA A 141 0.59 -0.68 12.21
N GLN A 142 1.06 0.37 12.88
CA GLN A 142 0.26 1.12 13.83
C GLN A 142 -0.91 1.86 13.15
N ALA A 143 -0.68 2.47 11.98
CA ALA A 143 -1.75 3.13 11.22
C ALA A 143 -2.87 2.16 10.82
N VAL A 144 -2.51 0.96 10.33
CA VAL A 144 -3.48 -0.10 10.00
C VAL A 144 -4.22 -0.60 11.25
N ALA A 145 -3.50 -0.77 12.35
CA ALA A 145 -4.08 -1.21 13.61
C ALA A 145 -5.08 -0.21 14.18
N GLU A 146 -4.78 1.09 14.11
CA GLU A 146 -5.69 2.16 14.51
C GLU A 146 -6.93 2.20 13.62
N GLU A 147 -6.75 2.05 12.31
CA GLU A 147 -7.86 2.03 11.35
C GLU A 147 -8.83 0.87 11.61
N LEU A 148 -8.31 -0.31 11.99
CA LEU A 148 -9.12 -1.52 12.21
C LEU A 148 -9.43 -1.82 13.67
N HIS A 149 -8.95 -1.00 14.61
CA HIS A 149 -9.07 -1.22 16.05
C HIS A 149 -8.46 -2.56 16.50
N ILE A 150 -7.29 -2.92 15.97
CA ILE A 150 -6.57 -4.16 16.35
C ILE A 150 -6.07 -4.05 17.79
N ASP A 151 -6.18 -5.14 18.57
CA ASP A 151 -5.85 -5.16 20.00
C ASP A 151 -4.33 -5.14 20.26
N GLU A 152 -3.54 -5.79 19.40
CA GLU A 152 -2.10 -5.94 19.59
C GLU A 152 -1.35 -5.99 18.25
N VAL A 153 -0.18 -5.36 18.17
CA VAL A 153 0.62 -5.26 16.92
C VAL A 153 2.05 -5.72 17.15
N PHE A 154 2.49 -6.65 16.32
CA PHE A 154 3.88 -7.08 16.18
C PHE A 154 4.39 -6.63 14.81
N ALA A 155 5.08 -5.49 14.76
CA ALA A 155 5.67 -4.93 13.55
C ALA A 155 7.15 -5.33 13.41
N GLU A 156 7.71 -5.14 12.21
CA GLU A 156 9.11 -5.45 11.86
C GLU A 156 9.49 -6.91 12.15
N VAL A 157 8.51 -7.82 12.08
CA VAL A 157 8.71 -9.25 12.33
C VAL A 157 9.16 -9.94 11.05
N LEU A 158 10.35 -10.53 11.07
CA LEU A 158 10.86 -11.33 9.96
C LEU A 158 9.99 -12.57 9.75
N PRO A 159 9.84 -13.08 8.51
CA PRO A 159 9.06 -14.29 8.23
C PRO A 159 9.43 -15.48 9.15
N ALA A 160 10.73 -15.69 9.37
CA ALA A 160 11.27 -16.75 10.22
C ALA A 160 11.01 -16.56 11.73
N ASP A 161 10.54 -15.39 12.15
CA ASP A 161 10.25 -15.07 13.55
C ASP A 161 8.73 -14.97 13.84
N LYS A 162 7.87 -15.09 12.83
CA LYS A 162 6.41 -15.02 13.02
C LYS A 162 5.90 -16.14 13.92
N ASP A 163 6.48 -17.33 13.83
CA ASP A 163 6.12 -18.46 14.69
C ASP A 163 6.48 -18.19 16.17
N LYS A 164 7.57 -17.48 16.44
CA LYS A 164 7.93 -17.05 17.81
C LYS A 164 6.88 -16.13 18.40
N LYS A 165 6.23 -15.29 17.58
CA LYS A 165 5.13 -14.41 18.04
C LYS A 165 3.85 -15.18 18.35
N VAL A 166 3.56 -16.22 17.58
CA VAL A 166 2.51 -17.19 17.94
C VAL A 166 2.84 -17.87 19.28
N ALA A 167 4.09 -18.33 19.47
CA ALA A 167 4.54 -18.95 20.72
C ALA A 167 4.44 -17.99 21.92
N GLU A 168 4.76 -16.71 21.73
CA GLU A 168 4.65 -15.66 22.75
C GLU A 168 3.21 -15.47 23.24
N LEU A 169 2.24 -15.47 22.32
CA LEU A 169 0.81 -15.41 22.64
C LEU A 169 0.32 -16.68 23.35
N GLN A 170 0.77 -17.86 22.90
CA GLN A 170 0.45 -19.14 23.54
C GLN A 170 1.02 -19.22 24.97
N ALA A 171 2.24 -18.71 25.19
CA ALA A 171 2.86 -18.66 26.51
C ALA A 171 2.10 -17.75 27.50
N ARG A 172 1.31 -16.79 26.99
CA ARG A 172 0.37 -15.97 27.78
C ARG A 172 -0.95 -16.70 28.09
N GLY A 173 -1.05 -17.98 27.76
CA GLY A 173 -2.23 -18.82 28.00
C GLY A 173 -3.34 -18.65 26.96
N MET A 174 -3.05 -17.97 25.84
CA MET A 174 -4.03 -17.79 24.77
C MET A 174 -4.08 -19.01 23.84
N LYS A 175 -5.26 -19.30 23.30
CA LYS A 175 -5.42 -20.18 22.14
C LYS A 175 -5.36 -19.34 20.88
N VAL A 176 -4.49 -19.71 19.94
CA VAL A 176 -4.18 -18.89 18.78
C VAL A 176 -4.73 -19.54 17.51
N ALA A 177 -5.51 -18.78 16.76
CA ALA A 177 -5.76 -19.05 15.35
C ALA A 177 -4.91 -18.09 14.52
N MET A 178 -4.13 -18.62 13.58
CA MET A 178 -3.27 -17.85 12.69
C MET A 178 -3.89 -17.78 11.30
N VAL A 179 -3.91 -16.59 10.71
CA VAL A 179 -4.36 -16.36 9.33
C VAL A 179 -3.18 -15.82 8.53
N GLY A 180 -2.89 -16.42 7.38
CA GLY A 180 -1.74 -16.04 6.55
C GLY A 180 -1.87 -16.53 5.11
N ASP A 181 -0.89 -16.20 4.26
CA ASP A 181 -0.91 -16.56 2.83
C ASP A 181 -0.57 -18.05 2.56
N GLY A 182 -0.03 -18.74 3.56
CA GLY A 182 0.37 -20.15 3.47
C GLY A 182 1.75 -20.39 2.85
N VAL A 183 2.39 -19.36 2.27
CA VAL A 183 3.71 -19.47 1.64
C VAL A 183 4.80 -18.88 2.54
N ASN A 184 4.58 -17.65 3.02
CA ASN A 184 5.51 -16.97 3.91
C ASN A 184 5.20 -17.26 5.39
N ASP A 185 3.96 -17.65 5.67
CA ASP A 185 3.44 -17.80 7.03
C ASP A 185 3.34 -19.26 7.50
N SER A 186 3.78 -20.24 6.69
CA SER A 186 3.59 -21.67 6.95
C SER A 186 4.08 -22.11 8.34
N PRO A 187 5.28 -21.71 8.82
CA PRO A 187 5.73 -22.08 10.16
C PRO A 187 4.84 -21.53 11.28
N ALA A 188 4.31 -20.31 11.12
CA ALA A 188 3.41 -19.70 12.09
C ALA A 188 2.01 -20.34 12.06
N LEU A 189 1.52 -20.68 10.86
CA LEU A 189 0.25 -21.38 10.65
C LEU A 189 0.26 -22.77 11.31
N ALA A 190 1.34 -23.53 11.14
CA ALA A 190 1.49 -24.87 11.72
C ALA A 190 1.64 -24.86 13.25
N ARG A 191 2.14 -23.77 13.84
CA ARG A 191 2.29 -23.64 15.29
C ARG A 191 0.98 -23.29 16.01
N ALA A 192 0.10 -22.55 15.34
CA ALA A 192 -1.18 -22.16 15.90
C ALA A 192 -2.08 -23.37 16.15
N GLU A 193 -3.02 -23.25 17.08
CA GLU A 193 -4.03 -24.30 17.27
C GLU A 193 -4.94 -24.46 16.05
N VAL A 194 -5.13 -23.38 15.29
CA VAL A 194 -5.82 -23.39 14.00
C VAL A 194 -5.04 -22.51 13.02
N GLY A 195 -4.50 -23.11 11.96
CA GLY A 195 -3.93 -22.39 10.83
C GLY A 195 -4.97 -22.20 9.72
N ILE A 196 -5.15 -20.97 9.23
CA ILE A 196 -6.06 -20.63 8.13
C ILE A 196 -5.24 -19.96 7.02
N ALA A 197 -5.01 -20.68 5.92
CA ALA A 197 -4.37 -20.13 4.74
C ALA A 197 -5.39 -19.42 3.84
N ILE A 198 -5.18 -18.13 3.55
CA ILE A 198 -6.00 -17.33 2.62
C ILE A 198 -5.13 -16.99 1.42
N GLY A 199 -5.30 -17.72 0.31
CA GLY A 199 -4.50 -17.48 -0.89
C GLY A 199 -4.25 -18.67 -1.81
N ALA A 200 -5.10 -19.71 -1.79
CA ALA A 200 -4.94 -20.86 -2.68
C ALA A 200 -5.39 -20.56 -4.12
N GLY A 201 -4.62 -19.76 -4.84
CA GLY A 201 -4.46 -19.93 -6.27
C GLY A 201 -3.43 -21.01 -6.52
N THR A 202 -3.86 -22.27 -6.46
CA THR A 202 -3.16 -23.52 -6.83
C THR A 202 -1.85 -23.87 -6.08
N ASP A 203 -1.87 -25.04 -5.43
CA ASP A 203 -0.75 -25.93 -5.07
C ASP A 203 -0.07 -25.90 -3.69
N VAL A 204 -0.25 -24.91 -2.80
CA VAL A 204 0.51 -24.90 -1.52
C VAL A 204 -0.32 -25.27 -0.27
N ALA A 205 -1.63 -25.47 -0.39
CA ALA A 205 -2.50 -25.70 0.77
C ALA A 205 -2.63 -27.17 1.26
N MET A 206 -1.86 -28.14 0.72
CA MET A 206 -2.04 -29.56 1.05
C MET A 206 -1.07 -30.15 2.09
N GLU A 207 -0.04 -29.45 2.56
CA GLU A 207 1.03 -30.10 3.36
C GLU A 207 1.07 -29.77 4.87
N SER A 208 0.04 -29.21 5.50
CA SER A 208 0.15 -28.85 6.94
C SER A 208 -1.13 -28.99 7.77
N ALA A 209 -2.00 -29.94 7.45
CA ALA A 209 -3.13 -30.34 8.31
C ALA A 209 -2.87 -31.66 9.04
#